data_AF-G7KZW6-F1
#
_entry.id   AF-G7KZW6-F1
#
_cell.length_a   1.000
_cell.length_b   1.000
_cell.length_c   1.000
_cell.angle_alpha   90.00
_cell.angle_beta   90.00
_cell.angle_gamma   90.00
#
_symmetry.space_group_name_H-M   'P 1'
#
loop_
_entity.id
_entity.type
_entity.pdbx_description
1 polymer ?
#
loop_
_entity_poly.entity_id
_entity_poly.type
_entity_poly.pdbx_seq_one_letter_code
_entity_poly.pdbx_strand_id
1 'polypeptide(L)' 'MFIVPINITYFIFKALVDDWDCLKMLVNIYERRCGILSTYGLKYSRAFANMYNVGISKEQMIAATSKVCPEKKHFS' A
#
# COMPACT_ATOMS: atom_id res chain seq x y z
N MET A 1 -21.63 -3.53 -38.07
CA MET A 1 -20.57 -4.17 -37.26
C MET A 1 -19.38 -3.23 -37.18
N PHE A 2 -19.39 -2.33 -36.22
CA PHE A 2 -18.17 -1.76 -35.64
C PHE A 2 -18.39 -1.83 -34.13
N ILE A 3 -17.94 -2.94 -33.57
CA ILE A 3 -17.95 -3.18 -32.13
C ILE A 3 -16.87 -2.25 -31.57
N VAL A 4 -17.28 -1.15 -30.95
CA VAL A 4 -16.36 -0.26 -30.24
C VAL A 4 -15.99 -0.94 -28.93
N PRO A 5 -14.71 -1.19 -28.62
CA PRO A 5 -14.32 -1.85 -27.39
C PRO A 5 -14.63 -0.93 -26.19
N ILE A 6 -15.43 -1.44 -25.27
CA ILE A 6 -16.03 -0.78 -24.09
C ILE A 6 -15.00 -0.26 -23.05
N ASN A 7 -13.67 -0.29 -23.27
CA ASN A 7 -12.74 -0.37 -22.14
C ASN A 7 -11.46 0.49 -22.10
N ILE A 8 -11.34 1.59 -22.86
CA ILE A 8 -10.13 2.46 -22.73
C ILE A 8 -10.39 3.71 -21.87
N THR A 9 -11.62 4.22 -21.81
CA THR A 9 -11.95 5.43 -21.03
C THR A 9 -12.14 5.18 -19.54
N TYR A 10 -12.57 3.97 -19.14
CA TYR A 10 -12.78 3.63 -17.73
C TYR A 10 -11.47 3.43 -16.94
N PHE A 11 -10.36 3.13 -17.63
CA PHE A 11 -9.08 2.81 -17.00
C PHE A 11 -8.29 4.06 -16.56
N ILE A 12 -8.54 5.22 -17.19
CA ILE A 12 -7.86 6.48 -16.87
C ILE A 12 -8.42 7.14 -15.59
N PHE A 13 -9.65 6.80 -15.18
CA PHE A 13 -10.34 7.37 -14.01
C PHE A 13 -10.49 6.42 -12.82
N LYS A 14 -9.84 5.25 -12.82
CA LYS A 14 -9.76 4.47 -11.58
C LYS A 14 -8.81 5.18 -10.64
N ALA A 15 -9.33 5.73 -9.54
CA ALA A 15 -8.51 6.36 -8.53
C ALA A 15 -7.41 5.37 -8.13
N LEU A 16 -6.15 5.83 -8.07
CA LEU A 16 -5.03 4.95 -7.70
C LEU A 16 -5.26 4.28 -6.33
N VAL A 17 -6.11 4.91 -5.52
CA VAL A 17 -6.61 4.44 -4.23
C VAL A 17 -8.10 4.74 -4.19
N ASP A 18 -8.94 3.71 -4.27
CA ASP A 18 -10.39 3.85 -4.09
C ASP A 18 -10.76 4.04 -2.59
N ASP A 19 -9.85 3.69 -1.67
CA ASP A 19 -10.05 3.79 -0.20
C ASP A 19 -8.77 4.29 0.51
N TRP A 20 -8.77 5.57 0.88
CA TRP A 20 -7.65 6.23 1.56
C TRP A 20 -7.42 5.71 2.98
N ASP A 21 -8.45 5.16 3.63
CA ASP A 21 -8.33 4.65 5.00
C ASP A 21 -7.60 3.31 5.03
N CYS A 22 -7.74 2.51 3.97
CA CYS A 22 -6.95 1.29 3.81
C CYS A 22 -5.45 1.58 3.58
N LEU A 23 -5.12 2.58 2.75
CA LEU A 23 -3.72 3.01 2.57
C LEU A 23 -3.11 3.45 3.90
N LYS A 24 -3.84 4.26 4.68
CA LYS A 24 -3.41 4.69 6.02
C LYS A 24 -3.20 3.49 6.94
N MET A 25 -4.03 2.46 6.87
CA MET A 25 -3.86 1.24 7.68
C MET A 25 -2.51 0.57 7.40
N LEU A 26 -2.18 0.32 6.13
CA LEU A 26 -0.93 -0.34 5.74
C LEU A 26 0.30 0.50 6.10
N VAL A 27 0.23 1.82 5.86
CA VAL A 27 1.30 2.75 6.25
C VAL A 27 1.48 2.77 7.77
N ASN A 28 0.41 2.80 8.55
CA ASN A 28 0.50 2.79 10.01
C ASN A 28 1.15 1.50 10.55
N ILE A 29 0.82 0.33 9.99
CA ILE A 29 1.46 -0.94 10.35
C ILE A 29 2.96 -0.89 10.04
N TYR A 30 3.31 -0.40 8.85
CA TYR A 30 4.69 -0.20 8.46
C TYR A 30 5.41 0.73 9.44
N GLU A 31 4.86 1.90 9.76
CA GLU A 31 5.53 2.88 10.62
C GLU A 31 5.75 2.41 12.05
N ARG A 32 4.79 1.66 12.61
CA ARG A 32 4.95 1.03 13.94
C ARG A 32 6.13 0.06 13.97
N ARG A 33 6.28 -0.75 12.92
CA ARG A 33 7.29 -1.82 12.84
C ARG A 33 8.65 -1.31 12.36
N CYS A 34 8.65 -0.53 11.30
CA CYS A 34 9.83 -0.15 10.52
C CYS A 34 10.31 1.28 10.79
N GLY A 35 9.48 2.13 11.41
CA GLY A 35 9.74 3.55 11.60
C GLY A 35 9.05 4.44 10.57
N ILE A 36 9.04 5.74 10.86
CA ILE A 36 8.31 6.76 10.08
C ILE A 36 8.75 6.74 8.62
N LEU A 37 7.79 6.84 7.71
CA LEU A 37 8.08 6.86 6.29
C LEU A 37 8.78 8.19 5.94
N SER A 38 9.98 8.12 5.37
CA SER A 38 10.69 9.32 4.94
C SER A 38 9.99 9.97 3.74
N THR A 39 10.33 11.23 3.45
CA THR A 39 9.89 11.92 2.22
C THR A 39 10.25 11.13 0.96
N TYR A 40 11.40 10.47 0.94
CA TYR A 40 11.78 9.54 -0.12
C TYR A 40 10.89 8.29 -0.14
N GLY A 41 10.50 7.77 1.03
CA GLY A 41 9.62 6.62 1.17
C GLY A 41 8.21 6.83 0.61
N LEU A 42 7.71 8.08 0.58
CA LEU A 42 6.41 8.42 0.01
C LEU A 42 6.28 8.07 -1.49
N LYS A 43 7.39 7.97 -2.23
CA LYS A 43 7.38 7.50 -3.62
C LYS A 43 6.84 6.07 -3.77
N TYR A 44 6.87 5.28 -2.70
CA TYR A 44 6.34 3.91 -2.66
C TYR A 44 4.87 3.84 -2.21
N SER A 45 4.19 4.97 -1.98
CA SER A 45 2.74 5.02 -1.69
C SER A 45 1.89 4.19 -2.67
N ARG A 46 2.23 4.24 -3.97
CA ARG A 46 1.60 3.41 -5.01
C ARG A 46 1.77 1.91 -4.77
N ALA A 47 2.87 1.47 -4.19
CA ALA A 47 3.07 0.06 -3.87
C ALA A 47 2.11 -0.39 -2.75
N PHE A 48 1.94 0.41 -1.71
CA PHE A 48 0.95 0.15 -0.66
C PHE A 48 -0.49 0.13 -1.22
N ALA A 49 -0.82 1.02 -2.16
CA ALA A 49 -2.11 1.00 -2.85
C ALA A 49 -2.33 -0.28 -3.66
N ASN A 50 -1.31 -0.72 -4.39
CA ASN A 50 -1.36 -1.95 -5.18
C ASN A 50 -1.50 -3.19 -4.29
N MET A 51 -0.84 -3.23 -3.12
CA MET A 51 -0.98 -4.31 -2.14
C MET A 51 -2.44 -4.50 -1.70
N TYR A 52 -3.20 -3.41 -1.56
CA TYR A 52 -4.62 -3.51 -1.29
C TYR A 52 -5.43 -4.06 -2.47
N ASN A 53 -5.13 -3.59 -3.71
CA ASN A 53 -5.85 -4.06 -4.90
C ASN A 53 -5.74 -5.58 -5.10
N VAL A 54 -4.70 -6.22 -4.55
CA VAL A 54 -4.53 -7.69 -4.55
C VAL A 54 -5.04 -8.37 -3.26
N GLY A 55 -5.66 -7.64 -2.34
CA GLY A 55 -6.33 -8.17 -1.16
C GLY A 55 -5.41 -8.47 0.03
N ILE A 56 -4.29 -7.76 0.19
CA ILE A 56 -3.40 -7.93 1.35
C ILE A 56 -4.15 -7.61 2.65
N SER A 57 -4.19 -8.58 3.56
CA SER A 57 -4.75 -8.40 4.90
C SER A 57 -3.77 -7.69 5.83
N LYS A 58 -4.31 -7.12 6.92
CA LYS A 58 -3.52 -6.52 7.99
C LYS A 58 -2.48 -7.49 8.55
N GLU A 59 -2.85 -8.74 8.75
CA GLU A 59 -2.02 -9.79 9.34
C GLU A 59 -0.85 -10.14 8.40
N GLN A 60 -1.11 -10.19 7.10
CA GLN A 60 -0.07 -10.41 6.09
C GLN A 60 0.94 -9.25 6.09
N MET A 61 0.46 -8.01 6.21
CA MET A 61 1.34 -6.85 6.31
C MET A 61 2.17 -6.86 7.60
N ILE A 62 1.57 -7.25 8.73
CA ILE A 62 2.29 -7.43 10.00
C ILE A 62 3.36 -8.51 9.87
N ALA A 63 3.05 -9.65 9.26
CA ALA A 63 3.99 -10.74 9.07
C ALA A 63 5.15 -10.33 8.15
N ALA A 64 4.86 -9.63 7.05
CA ALA A 64 5.88 -9.14 6.12
C ALA A 64 6.82 -8.11 6.78
N THR A 65 6.25 -7.11 7.45
CA THR A 65 7.04 -6.08 8.14
C THR A 65 7.86 -6.64 9.29
N SER A 66 7.37 -7.67 10.00
CA SER A 66 8.13 -8.35 11.05
C SER A 66 9.32 -9.16 10.53
N LYS A 67 9.28 -9.60 9.26
CA LYS A 67 10.40 -10.30 8.61
C LYS A 67 11.45 -9.37 8.04
N VAL A 68 11.02 -8.22 7.52
CA VAL A 68 11.89 -7.30 6.75
C VAL A 68 12.50 -6.22 7.64
N CYS A 69 11.75 -5.74 8.62
CA CYS A 69 12.21 -4.65 9.46
C CYS A 69 12.94 -5.22 10.69
N PRO A 70 14.09 -4.63 11.06
CA PRO A 70 14.79 -5.04 12.26
C PRO A 70 13.88 -4.83 13.48
N GLU A 71 13.90 -5.76 14.43
CA GLU A 71 13.26 -5.48 15.72
C GLU A 71 13.85 -4.19 16.28
N LYS A 72 12.98 -3.24 16.65
CA LYS A 72 13.42 -2.06 17.39
C LYS A 72 13.93 -2.57 18.74
N LYS A 73 15.24 -2.83 18.83
CA LYS A 73 15.93 -2.86 20.11
C LYS A 73 15.71 -1.47 20.68
N HIS A 74 14.91 -1.38 21.74
CA HIS A 74 14.89 -0.22 22.61
C HIS A 74 16.35 0.11 22.93
N PHE A 75 16.90 1.14 22.30
CA PHE A 75 18.06 1.82 22.84
C PHE A 75 17.52 2.62 24.01
N SER A 76 17.55 1.98 25.18
CA SER A 76 17.37 2.60 26.49
C SER A 76 18.42 3.68 26.71
#